data_AF-A0A6J4SSV1-F1
#
_entry.id   AF-A0A6J4SSV1-F1
#
_cell.length_a   1.000
_cell.length_b   1.000
_cell.length_c   1.000
_cell.angle_alpha   90.00
_cell.angle_beta   90.00
_cell.angle_gamma   90.00
#
_symmetry.space_group_name_H-M   'P 1'
#
loop_
_entity.id
_entity.type
_entity.pdbx_description
1 polymer ?
#
loop_
_entity_poly.entity_id
_entity_poly.type
_entity_poly.pdbx_seq_one_letter_code
_entity_poly.pdbx_strand_id
1 'polypeptide(L)'
;MRNLALAAAAAFVALPASASVTVIGDGLAVSCYRSAESRLANQQALRECDAAFTEALTDHDRVATHVNRGILRLVKRDFAAAEADFNEAIRLDPREPEAWLNKGILLIKSGRSADAVTPIDRSLQLRTSRPALAYYARGLANEDRGDVRAAYRDLKQAQAIAPQWREVATELARYQVRTR
;
A
#
# COMPACT_ATOMS: atom_id res chain seq x y z
N MET A 1 -3.40 34.30 -5.14
CA MET A 1 -3.89 33.00 -4.64
C MET A 1 -4.93 32.48 -5.63
N ARG A 2 -4.78 31.27 -6.21
CA ARG A 2 -5.78 30.53 -7.04
C ARG A 2 -5.08 29.30 -7.68
N ASN A 3 -5.28 28.08 -7.19
CA ASN A 3 -6.40 27.12 -7.30
C ASN A 3 -6.32 26.30 -8.59
N LEU A 4 -5.83 25.07 -8.44
CA LEU A 4 -5.86 24.00 -9.44
C LEU A 4 -7.32 23.50 -9.53
N ALA A 5 -7.84 23.27 -10.73
CA ALA A 5 -9.18 22.71 -10.94
C ALA A 5 -9.05 21.38 -11.71
N LEU A 6 -9.69 20.34 -11.18
CA LEU A 6 -9.74 19.00 -11.76
C LEU A 6 -11.00 18.87 -12.64
N ALA A 7 -10.91 18.15 -13.77
CA ALA A 7 -12.08 17.52 -14.37
C ALA A 7 -12.36 16.24 -13.59
N ALA A 8 -13.45 16.20 -12.83
CA ALA A 8 -13.86 15.07 -12.00
C ALA A 8 -14.28 13.89 -12.89
N ALA A 9 -13.32 13.05 -13.26
CA ALA A 9 -13.56 11.69 -13.68
C ALA A 9 -12.93 10.80 -12.62
N ALA A 10 -13.77 10.19 -11.77
CA ALA A 10 -13.34 9.17 -10.83
C ALA A 10 -12.85 7.95 -11.63
N ALA A 11 -11.56 7.94 -11.97
CA ALA A 11 -10.92 6.79 -12.57
C ALA A 11 -10.87 5.68 -11.52
N PHE A 12 -11.22 4.45 -11.90
CA PHE A 12 -10.97 3.27 -11.09
C PHE A 12 -9.46 3.08 -10.98
N VAL A 13 -8.86 3.60 -9.90
CA VAL A 13 -7.41 3.59 -9.76
C VAL A 13 -6.93 2.21 -9.31
N ALA A 14 -6.21 1.52 -10.19
CA ALA A 14 -5.57 0.25 -9.90
C ALA A 14 -4.31 0.46 -9.06
N LEU A 15 -4.45 0.65 -7.74
CA LEU A 15 -3.32 0.61 -6.81
C LEU A 15 -2.79 -0.83 -6.69
N PRO A 16 -1.52 -1.11 -7.05
CA PRO A 16 -0.94 -2.43 -6.86
C PRO A 16 -0.89 -2.74 -5.36
N ALA A 17 -1.47 -3.87 -4.98
CA ALA A 17 -1.61 -4.26 -3.57
C ALA A 17 -0.32 -4.84 -2.95
N SER A 18 0.82 -4.81 -3.65
CA SER A 18 2.02 -5.46 -3.14
C SER A 18 2.98 -4.44 -2.55
N ALA A 19 3.10 -4.49 -1.23
CA ALA A 19 4.28 -4.15 -0.43
C ALA A 19 4.55 -5.33 0.53
N SER A 20 4.71 -6.54 -0.04
CA SER A 20 5.03 -7.76 0.71
C SER A 20 6.37 -7.64 1.41
N VAL A 21 6.46 -8.27 2.59
CA VAL A 21 7.68 -8.33 3.39
C VAL A 21 8.25 -9.74 3.27
N THR A 22 9.51 -9.84 2.87
CA THR A 22 10.19 -11.12 2.69
C THR A 22 10.26 -11.89 3.98
N VAL A 23 10.05 -13.21 3.92
CA VAL A 23 10.32 -14.16 5.01
C VAL A 23 11.55 -14.97 4.61
N ILE A 24 12.50 -15.15 5.53
CA ILE A 24 13.75 -15.89 5.27
C ILE A 24 13.64 -17.29 5.90
N GLY A 25 13.88 -18.34 5.12
CA GLY A 25 13.91 -19.73 5.60
C GLY A 25 12.98 -20.64 4.81
N ASP A 26 12.45 -21.66 5.50
CA ASP A 26 11.46 -22.62 5.01
C ASP A 26 10.22 -22.59 5.91
N GLY A 27 9.07 -23.09 5.42
CA GLY A 27 7.84 -23.21 6.22
C GLY A 27 6.64 -22.48 5.63
N LEU A 28 5.54 -22.47 6.39
CA LEU A 28 4.26 -21.91 5.94
C LEU A 28 4.30 -20.37 5.84
N ALA A 29 5.14 -19.70 6.65
CA ALA A 29 5.35 -18.26 6.52
C ALA A 29 5.93 -17.87 5.14
N VAL A 30 6.78 -18.73 4.56
CA VAL A 30 7.33 -18.53 3.20
C VAL A 30 6.26 -18.78 2.15
N SER A 31 5.41 -19.80 2.32
CA SER A 31 4.26 -20.02 1.44
C SER A 31 3.26 -18.85 1.47
N CYS A 32 3.04 -18.28 2.66
CA CYS A 32 2.24 -17.07 2.84
C CYS A 32 2.85 -15.88 2.09
N TYR A 33 4.16 -15.66 2.24
CA TYR A 33 4.91 -14.63 1.49
C TYR A 33 4.76 -14.80 -0.03
N ARG A 34 5.02 -16.00 -0.56
CA ARG A 34 4.93 -16.28 -2.00
C ARG A 34 3.52 -16.08 -2.54
N SER A 35 2.51 -16.44 -1.76
CA SER A 35 1.11 -16.18 -2.10
C SER A 35 0.80 -14.69 -2.14
N ALA A 36 1.29 -13.91 -1.17
CA ALA A 36 1.12 -12.46 -1.14
C ALA A 36 1.84 -11.76 -2.30
N GLU A 37 3.06 -12.18 -2.61
CA GLU A 37 3.86 -11.67 -3.73
C GLU A 37 3.19 -11.93 -5.09
N SER A 38 2.71 -13.16 -5.30
CA SER A 38 1.98 -13.56 -6.52
C SER A 38 0.53 -13.07 -6.54
N ARG A 39 0.05 -12.43 -5.46
CA ARG A 39 -1.35 -12.02 -5.27
C ARG A 39 -2.36 -13.16 -5.41
N LEU A 40 -1.94 -14.39 -5.06
CA LEU A 40 -2.79 -15.58 -5.08
C LEU A 40 -3.71 -15.61 -3.84
N ALA A 41 -4.75 -14.80 -3.86
CA ALA A 41 -5.66 -14.62 -2.72
C ALA A 41 -6.82 -15.63 -2.69
N ASN A 42 -6.49 -16.89 -2.39
CA ASN A 42 -7.46 -17.97 -2.20
C ASN A 42 -7.55 -18.42 -0.73
N GLN A 43 -8.51 -19.28 -0.40
CA GLN A 43 -8.69 -19.75 0.97
C GLN A 43 -7.52 -20.62 1.46
N GLN A 44 -6.87 -21.37 0.57
CA GLN A 44 -5.73 -22.22 0.93
C GLN A 44 -4.54 -21.36 1.37
N ALA A 45 -4.20 -20.31 0.62
CA ALA A 45 -3.14 -19.38 0.97
C ALA A 45 -3.39 -18.70 2.34
N LEU A 46 -4.63 -18.33 2.63
CA LEU A 46 -4.98 -17.76 3.94
C LEU A 46 -4.84 -18.78 5.07
N ARG A 47 -5.24 -20.04 4.85
CA ARG A 47 -5.02 -21.11 5.84
C ARG A 47 -3.54 -21.37 6.11
N GLU A 48 -2.70 -21.30 5.09
CA GLU A 48 -1.24 -21.42 5.24
C GLU A 48 -0.68 -20.27 6.08
N CYS A 49 -1.10 -19.03 5.81
CA CYS A 49 -0.74 -17.89 6.64
C CYS A 49 -1.22 -18.05 8.10
N ASP A 50 -2.44 -18.56 8.32
CA ASP A 50 -2.98 -18.77 9.67
C ASP A 50 -2.20 -19.86 10.42
N ALA A 51 -1.87 -20.96 9.74
CA ALA A 51 -1.11 -22.06 10.31
C ALA A 51 0.37 -21.71 10.55
N ALA A 52 0.95 -20.79 9.77
CA ALA A 52 2.31 -20.28 9.98
C ALA A 52 2.52 -19.71 11.38
N PHE A 53 1.49 -19.12 12.01
CA PHE A 53 1.60 -18.61 13.38
C PHE A 53 1.79 -19.68 14.46
N THR A 54 1.55 -20.96 14.12
CA THR A 54 1.84 -22.11 15.00
C THR A 54 3.27 -22.60 14.88
N GLU A 55 4.00 -22.18 13.84
CA GLU A 55 5.42 -22.47 13.67
C GLU A 55 6.27 -21.58 14.60
N ALA A 56 7.52 -21.98 14.82
CA ALA A 56 8.49 -21.16 15.54
C ALA A 56 8.96 -19.99 14.65
N LEU A 57 8.20 -18.90 14.64
CA LEU A 57 8.53 -17.68 13.90
C LEU A 57 9.46 -16.77 14.70
N THR A 58 10.45 -16.20 14.01
CA THR A 58 11.18 -15.03 14.50
C THR A 58 10.23 -13.83 14.63
N ASP A 59 10.60 -12.82 15.41
CA ASP A 59 9.79 -11.60 15.52
C ASP A 59 9.58 -10.92 14.17
N HIS A 60 10.64 -10.87 13.36
CA HIS A 60 10.59 -10.37 11.99
C HIS A 60 9.60 -11.17 11.12
N ASP A 61 9.68 -12.50 11.11
CA ASP A 61 8.82 -13.33 10.26
C ASP A 61 7.37 -13.32 10.73
N ARG A 62 7.13 -13.13 12.03
CA ARG A 62 5.78 -12.90 12.58
C ARG A 62 5.18 -11.61 12.06
N VAL A 63 5.93 -10.51 12.10
CA VAL A 63 5.53 -9.21 11.52
C VAL A 63 5.26 -9.37 10.01
N ALA A 64 6.20 -9.98 9.28
CA ALA A 64 6.08 -10.21 7.84
C ALA A 64 4.85 -11.07 7.50
N THR A 65 4.55 -12.11 8.29
CA THR A 65 3.38 -12.97 8.09
C THR A 65 2.08 -12.21 8.28
N HIS A 66 1.98 -11.32 9.28
CA HIS A 66 0.84 -10.42 9.40
C HIS A 66 0.70 -9.51 8.17
N VAL A 67 1.78 -8.87 7.72
CA VAL A 67 1.74 -8.02 6.53
C VAL A 67 1.28 -8.81 5.29
N ASN A 68 1.86 -9.98 5.05
CA ASN A 68 1.56 -10.82 3.89
C ASN A 68 0.13 -11.36 3.91
N ARG A 69 -0.37 -11.82 5.07
CA ARG A 69 -1.77 -12.23 5.23
C ARG A 69 -2.73 -11.04 5.03
N GLY A 70 -2.39 -9.88 5.56
CA GLY A 70 -3.14 -8.64 5.37
C GLY A 70 -3.27 -8.25 3.90
N ILE A 71 -2.20 -8.41 3.11
CA ILE A 71 -2.22 -8.20 1.65
C ILE A 71 -3.22 -9.15 0.98
N LEU A 72 -3.20 -10.44 1.32
CA LEU A 72 -4.14 -11.40 0.74
C LEU A 72 -5.60 -11.06 1.08
N ARG A 73 -5.87 -10.71 2.34
CA ARG A 73 -7.22 -10.27 2.79
C ARG A 73 -7.66 -8.99 2.08
N LEU A 74 -6.73 -8.05 1.87
CA LEU A 74 -6.97 -6.83 1.11
C LEU A 74 -7.35 -7.12 -0.35
N VAL A 75 -6.66 -8.06 -1.01
CA VAL A 75 -7.00 -8.51 -2.38
C VAL A 75 -8.40 -9.13 -2.42
N LYS A 76 -8.80 -9.88 -1.37
CA LYS A 76 -10.17 -10.41 -1.23
C LYS A 76 -11.21 -9.37 -0.83
N ARG A 77 -10.81 -8.12 -0.60
CA ARG A 77 -11.65 -7.03 -0.07
C ARG A 77 -12.21 -7.31 1.33
N ASP A 78 -11.58 -8.19 2.10
CA ASP A 78 -11.84 -8.35 3.52
C ASP A 78 -11.09 -7.26 4.29
N PHE A 79 -11.61 -6.03 4.20
CA PHE A 79 -10.94 -4.84 4.69
C PHE A 79 -10.78 -4.84 6.21
N ALA A 80 -11.75 -5.39 6.94
CA ALA A 80 -11.69 -5.46 8.41
C ALA A 80 -10.57 -6.41 8.86
N ALA A 81 -10.48 -7.60 8.26
CA ALA A 81 -9.43 -8.55 8.63
C ALA A 81 -8.04 -8.08 8.15
N ALA A 82 -7.95 -7.42 6.99
CA ALA A 82 -6.71 -6.79 6.54
C ALA A 82 -6.26 -5.66 7.47
N GLU A 83 -7.19 -4.83 7.97
CA GLU A 83 -6.90 -3.77 8.94
C GLU A 83 -6.34 -4.35 10.24
N ALA A 84 -6.95 -5.42 10.75
CA ALA A 84 -6.46 -6.11 11.94
C ALA A 84 -5.03 -6.63 11.76
N ASP A 85 -4.71 -7.23 10.61
CA ASP A 85 -3.37 -7.71 10.31
C ASP A 85 -2.33 -6.60 10.23
N PHE A 86 -2.62 -5.50 9.53
CA PHE A 86 -1.67 -4.38 9.46
C PHE A 86 -1.49 -3.69 10.81
N ASN A 87 -2.55 -3.57 11.61
CA ASN A 87 -2.44 -3.02 12.95
C ASN A 87 -1.60 -3.93 13.86
N GLU A 88 -1.74 -5.25 13.75
CA GLU A 88 -0.94 -6.18 14.54
C GLU A 88 0.53 -6.17 14.11
N ALA A 89 0.82 -6.11 12.81
CA ALA A 89 2.18 -5.92 12.31
C ALA A 89 2.81 -4.62 12.86
N ILE A 90 2.08 -3.50 12.84
CA ILE A 90 2.52 -2.22 13.40
C ILE A 90 2.70 -2.28 14.92
N ARG A 91 1.85 -3.03 15.63
CA ARG A 91 1.96 -3.20 17.09
C ARG A 91 3.21 -3.98 17.46
N LEU A 92 3.54 -5.02 16.69
CA LEU A 92 4.71 -5.86 16.88
C LEU A 92 6.00 -5.12 16.49
N ASP A 93 6.01 -4.46 15.34
CA ASP A 93 7.11 -3.58 14.92
C ASP A 93 6.59 -2.25 14.33
N PRO A 94 6.59 -1.17 15.12
CA PRO A 94 6.20 0.16 14.64
C PRO A 94 7.16 0.76 13.60
N ARG A 95 8.31 0.13 13.34
CA ARG A 95 9.33 0.57 12.38
C ARG A 95 9.27 -0.19 11.06
N GLU A 96 8.39 -1.18 10.92
CA GLU A 96 8.16 -1.91 9.66
C GLU A 96 7.47 -0.99 8.62
N PRO A 97 8.20 -0.47 7.61
CA PRO A 97 7.66 0.52 6.69
C PRO A 97 6.50 0.00 5.82
N GLU A 98 6.53 -1.28 5.48
CA GLU A 98 5.57 -1.91 4.57
C GLU A 98 4.22 -2.12 5.25
N ALA A 99 4.20 -2.36 6.57
CA ALA A 99 2.95 -2.44 7.34
C ALA A 99 2.19 -1.10 7.29
N TRP A 100 2.91 0.02 7.44
CA TRP A 100 2.35 1.37 7.30
C TRP A 100 1.89 1.67 5.87
N LEU A 101 2.67 1.28 4.85
CA LEU A 101 2.29 1.47 3.45
C LEU A 101 1.00 0.72 3.12
N ASN A 102 0.94 -0.56 3.46
CA ASN A 102 -0.23 -1.38 3.17
C ASN A 102 -1.48 -0.92 3.94
N LYS A 103 -1.33 -0.40 5.16
CA LYS A 103 -2.42 0.27 5.88
C LYS A 103 -2.93 1.50 5.11
N GLY A 104 -2.05 2.33 4.58
CA GLY A 104 -2.41 3.45 3.70
C GLY A 104 -3.19 3.00 2.46
N ILE A 105 -2.71 1.96 1.78
CA ILE A 105 -3.37 1.41 0.59
C ILE A 105 -4.74 0.82 0.93
N LEU A 106 -4.87 0.13 2.07
CA LEU A 106 -6.13 -0.37 2.59
C LEU A 106 -7.14 0.77 2.82
N LEU A 107 -6.70 1.88 3.41
CA LEU A 107 -7.55 3.04 3.68
C LEU A 107 -8.12 3.62 2.37
N ILE A 108 -7.28 3.78 1.35
CA ILE A 108 -7.75 4.22 0.02
C ILE A 108 -8.75 3.21 -0.55
N LYS A 109 -8.42 1.91 -0.55
CA LYS A 109 -9.30 0.87 -1.13
C LYS A 109 -10.62 0.67 -0.39
N SER A 110 -10.67 1.02 0.90
CA SER A 110 -11.89 0.98 1.72
C SER A 110 -12.69 2.29 1.69
N GLY A 111 -12.27 3.28 0.89
CA GLY A 111 -12.94 4.57 0.74
C GLY A 111 -12.62 5.59 1.84
N ARG A 112 -11.66 5.29 2.73
CA ARG A 112 -11.18 6.18 3.79
C ARG A 112 -9.91 6.92 3.38
N SER A 113 -9.86 7.39 2.12
CA SER A 113 -8.64 8.00 1.53
C SER A 113 -8.08 9.18 2.32
N ALA A 114 -8.93 9.97 2.98
CA ALA A 114 -8.49 11.08 3.81
C ALA A 114 -7.56 10.65 4.96
N ASP A 115 -7.80 9.46 5.52
CA ASP A 115 -7.01 8.90 6.63
C ASP A 115 -5.71 8.26 6.15
N ALA A 116 -5.55 8.03 4.84
CA ALA A 116 -4.42 7.31 4.27
C ALA A 116 -3.10 8.09 4.28
N VAL A 117 -3.17 9.43 4.34
CA VAL A 117 -1.97 10.29 4.26
C VAL A 117 -1.00 10.00 5.41
N THR A 118 -1.48 9.94 6.65
CA THR A 118 -0.64 9.73 7.84
C THR A 118 0.14 8.40 7.82
N PRO A 119 -0.48 7.22 7.58
CA PRO A 119 0.28 5.98 7.50
C PRO A 119 1.24 5.95 6.29
N ILE A 120 0.88 6.55 5.16
CA ILE A 120 1.80 6.60 4.00
C ILE A 120 3.00 7.51 4.28
N ASP A 121 2.79 8.65 4.94
CA ASP A 121 3.87 9.53 5.41
C ASP A 121 4.82 8.78 6.34
N ARG A 122 4.25 8.00 7.27
CA ARG A 122 5.04 7.19 8.19
C ARG A 122 5.89 6.15 7.46
N SER A 123 5.32 5.48 6.47
CA SER A 123 6.04 4.53 5.63
C SER A 123 7.20 5.18 4.85
N LEU A 124 6.97 6.36 4.27
CA LEU A 124 8.01 7.13 3.58
C LEU A 124 9.14 7.55 4.53
N GLN A 125 8.81 8.01 5.75
CA GLN A 125 9.80 8.35 6.78
C GLN A 125 10.65 7.15 7.21
N LEU A 126 10.03 5.97 7.29
CA LEU A 126 10.69 4.71 7.61
C LEU A 126 11.44 4.11 6.42
N ARG A 127 11.40 4.75 5.25
CA ARG A 127 12.10 4.34 4.02
C ARG A 127 11.63 3.00 3.48
N THR A 128 10.33 2.87 3.23
CA THR A 128 9.80 1.71 2.49
C THR A 128 10.61 1.38 1.23
N SER A 129 10.71 0.09 0.96
CA SER A 129 11.28 -0.48 -0.25
C SER A 129 10.53 -0.10 -1.53
N ARG A 130 9.29 0.42 -1.42
CA ARG A 130 8.44 0.80 -2.56
C ARG A 130 8.06 2.29 -2.53
N PRO A 131 9.03 3.22 -2.58
CA PRO A 131 8.76 4.64 -2.44
C PRO A 131 7.91 5.18 -3.59
N ALA A 132 8.07 4.69 -4.82
CA ALA A 132 7.21 5.08 -5.94
C ALA A 132 5.72 4.78 -5.65
N LEU A 133 5.43 3.61 -5.09
CA LEU A 133 4.07 3.20 -4.72
C LEU A 133 3.54 4.07 -3.57
N ALA A 134 4.37 4.37 -2.57
CA ALA A 134 3.99 5.24 -1.47
C ALA A 134 3.65 6.66 -1.94
N TYR A 135 4.49 7.27 -2.78
CA TYR A 135 4.17 8.58 -3.38
C TYR A 135 2.91 8.52 -4.25
N TYR A 136 2.75 7.49 -5.07
CA TYR A 136 1.53 7.32 -5.86
C TYR A 136 0.28 7.24 -4.99
N ALA A 137 0.28 6.38 -3.97
CA ALA A 137 -0.83 6.22 -3.03
C ALA A 137 -1.13 7.52 -2.27
N ARG A 138 -0.11 8.24 -1.79
CA ARG A 138 -0.30 9.54 -1.13
C ARG A 138 -0.85 10.59 -2.08
N GLY A 139 -0.43 10.56 -3.34
CA GLY A 139 -0.94 11.43 -4.38
C GLY A 139 -2.45 11.27 -4.58
N LEU A 140 -2.94 10.02 -4.65
CA LEU A 140 -4.37 9.72 -4.75
C LEU A 140 -5.13 10.15 -3.49
N ALA A 141 -4.59 9.86 -2.30
CA ALA A 141 -5.19 10.29 -1.05
C ALA A 141 -5.29 11.83 -0.96
N ASN A 142 -4.28 12.54 -1.46
CA ASN A 142 -4.25 14.00 -1.55
C ASN A 142 -5.24 14.55 -2.58
N GLU A 143 -5.45 13.86 -3.70
CA GLU A 143 -6.47 14.22 -4.69
C GLU A 143 -7.88 14.09 -4.10
N ASP A 144 -8.18 12.97 -3.43
CA ASP A 144 -9.48 12.71 -2.81
C ASP A 144 -9.86 13.73 -1.72
N ARG A 145 -8.88 14.25 -0.97
CA ARG A 145 -9.08 15.34 0.01
C ARG A 145 -9.04 16.74 -0.61
N GLY A 146 -8.90 16.87 -1.93
CA GLY A 146 -8.89 18.14 -2.66
C GLY A 146 -7.56 18.89 -2.66
N ASP A 147 -6.48 18.33 -2.14
CA ASP A 147 -5.13 18.91 -2.21
C ASP A 147 -4.44 18.51 -3.53
N VAL A 148 -4.97 19.04 -4.63
CA VAL A 148 -4.50 18.76 -5.99
C VAL A 148 -3.02 19.14 -6.19
N ARG A 149 -2.51 20.13 -5.42
CA ARG A 149 -1.10 20.55 -5.50
C ARG A 149 -0.18 19.52 -4.89
N ALA A 150 -0.53 19.00 -3.72
CA ALA A 150 0.20 17.91 -3.10
C ALA A 150 0.12 16.65 -3.97
N ALA A 151 -1.07 16.33 -4.47
CA ALA A 151 -1.29 15.19 -5.37
C ALA A 151 -0.37 15.21 -6.59
N TYR A 152 -0.33 16.33 -7.32
CA TYR A 152 0.55 16.48 -8.48
C TYR A 152 2.03 16.27 -8.14
N ARG A 153 2.50 16.86 -7.02
CA ARG A 153 3.92 16.71 -6.60
C ARG A 153 4.25 15.26 -6.27
N ASP A 154 3.36 14.57 -5.58
CA ASP A 154 3.53 13.17 -5.22
C ASP A 154 3.53 12.27 -6.46
N LEU A 155 2.61 12.48 -7.40
CA LEU A 155 2.57 11.75 -8.67
C LEU A 155 3.84 12.01 -9.51
N LYS A 156 4.35 13.25 -9.54
CA LYS A 156 5.64 13.57 -10.20
C LYS A 156 6.81 12.85 -9.54
N GLN A 157 6.83 12.74 -8.21
CA GLN A 157 7.85 12.00 -7.49
C GLN A 157 7.77 10.49 -7.79
N ALA A 158 6.56 9.92 -7.81
CA ALA A 158 6.36 8.53 -8.21
C ALA A 158 6.87 8.25 -9.63
N GLN A 159 6.59 9.15 -10.58
CA GLN A 159 7.08 9.05 -11.96
C GLN A 159 8.61 9.16 -12.05
N ALA A 160 9.23 10.02 -11.25
CA ALA A 160 10.69 10.17 -11.24
C ALA A 160 11.38 8.88 -10.76
N ILE A 161 10.78 8.17 -9.81
CA ILE A 161 11.33 6.91 -9.27
C ILE A 161 11.04 5.73 -10.20
N ALA A 162 9.87 5.68 -10.83
CA ALA A 162 9.47 4.61 -11.74
C ALA A 162 8.94 5.18 -13.08
N PRO A 163 9.82 5.64 -13.99
CA PRO A 163 9.42 6.31 -15.23
C PRO A 163 8.56 5.46 -16.17
N GLN A 164 8.73 4.15 -16.13
CA GLN A 164 7.99 3.18 -16.93
C GLN A 164 6.62 2.82 -16.36
N TRP A 165 6.24 3.31 -15.18
CA TRP A 165 4.96 3.00 -14.55
C TRP A 165 3.84 3.82 -15.22
N ARG A 166 3.14 3.18 -16.18
CA ARG A 166 2.18 3.83 -17.08
C ARG A 166 1.01 4.47 -16.34
N GLU A 167 0.52 3.85 -15.27
CA GLU A 167 -0.59 4.33 -14.45
C GLU A 167 -0.27 5.71 -13.85
N VAL A 168 0.96 5.94 -13.40
CA VAL A 168 1.39 7.25 -12.90
C VAL A 168 1.36 8.29 -14.02
N ALA A 169 1.82 7.92 -15.22
CA ALA A 169 1.79 8.81 -16.38
C ALA A 169 0.35 9.14 -16.80
N THR A 170 -0.56 8.16 -16.75
CA THR A 170 -2.00 8.35 -17.01
C THR A 170 -2.62 9.32 -16.01
N GLU A 171 -2.33 9.17 -14.71
CA GLU A 171 -2.84 10.10 -13.71
C GLU A 171 -2.33 11.52 -13.95
N LEU A 172 -1.02 11.68 -14.20
CA LEU A 172 -0.41 12.97 -14.47
C LEU A 172 -0.98 13.67 -15.73
N ALA A 173 -1.38 12.91 -16.75
CA ALA A 173 -1.95 13.46 -17.98
C ALA A 173 -3.29 14.19 -17.75
N ARG A 174 -3.98 13.89 -16.64
CA ARG A 174 -5.22 14.58 -16.23
C ARG A 174 -4.95 15.99 -15.70
N TYR A 175 -3.72 16.29 -15.29
CA TYR A 175 -3.36 17.58 -14.70
C TYR A 175 -3.04 18.59 -15.81
N GLN A 176 -3.71 19.74 -15.78
CA GLN A 176 -3.37 20.87 -16.64
C GLN A 176 -2.46 21.84 -15.90
N VAL A 177 -1.23 22.01 -16.40
CA VAL A 177 -0.31 23.04 -15.91
C VAL A 177 -0.51 24.28 -16.78
N ARG A 178 -1.05 25.35 -16.19
CA ARG A 178 -1.13 26.65 -16.86
C ARG A 178 -0.01 27.56 -16.36
N THR A 179 0.93 27.88 -17.24
CA THR A 179 1.93 28.92 -17.02
C THR A 179 1.28 30.29 -17.19
N ARG A 180 1.67 31.25 -16.36
CA ARG A 180 1.34 32.66 -16.56
C ARG A 180 2.27 33.28 -17.58
#